data_AF-A0A3D4JFB4-F1
#
_entry.id   AF-A0A3D4JFB4-F1
#
_cell.length_a   1.000
_cell.length_b   1.000
_cell.length_c   1.000
_cell.angle_alpha   90.00
_cell.angle_beta   90.00
_cell.angle_gamma   90.00
#
_symmetry.space_group_name_H-M   'P 1'
#
loop_
_entity.id
_entity.type
_entity.pdbx_description
1 polymer ?
#
loop_
_entity_poly.entity_id
_entity_poly.type
_entity_poly.pdbx_seq_one_letter_code
_entity_poly.pdbx_strand_id
1 'polypeptide(L)' 'VVKRGVNEQSILPMARFFRERKYILRFIEYMDVGHTNGWRMDDVVSAKEIVGLINAEIPLEPVDPN' A
#
# COMPACT_ATOMS: atom_id res chain seq x y z
N VAL A 1 2.90 -4.87 -4.58
CA VAL A 1 1.44 -4.92 -4.81
C VAL A 1 0.75 -5.31 -3.51
N VAL A 2 -0.36 -4.67 -3.16
CA VAL A 2 -1.13 -4.92 -1.93
C VAL A 2 -2.53 -5.40 -2.30
N LYS A 3 -2.93 -6.55 -1.75
CA LYS A 3 -4.24 -7.18 -1.91
C LYS A 3 -4.84 -7.47 -0.54
N ARG A 4 -6.11 -7.10 -0.35
CA ARG A 4 -6.88 -7.34 0.86
C ARG A 4 -7.10 -8.85 1.09
N GLY A 5 -7.08 -9.27 2.35
CA GLY A 5 -7.16 -10.66 2.78
C GLY A 5 -5.89 -11.48 2.49
N VAL A 6 -4.81 -10.86 2.01
CA VAL A 6 -3.61 -11.58 1.55
C VAL A 6 -2.35 -11.01 2.20
N ASN A 7 -2.07 -9.72 2.00
CA ASN A 7 -0.81 -9.13 2.43
C ASN A 7 -0.91 -7.70 2.99
N GLU A 8 -2.10 -7.19 3.27
CA GLU A 8 -2.29 -5.86 3.85
C GLU A 8 -1.62 -5.72 5.23
N GLN A 9 -1.54 -6.80 6.00
CA GLN A 9 -0.86 -6.86 7.29
C GLN A 9 0.65 -6.56 7.18
N SER A 10 1.23 -6.71 5.99
CA SER A 10 2.65 -6.45 5.74
C SER A 10 2.95 -4.96 5.53
N ILE A 11 1.95 -4.09 5.37
CA ILE A 11 2.15 -2.65 5.10
C ILE A 11 3.03 -1.99 6.19
N LEU A 12 2.65 -2.11 7.46
CA LEU A 12 3.36 -1.45 8.55
C LEU A 12 4.77 -2.01 8.82
N PRO A 13 4.98 -3.35 8.90
CA PRO A 13 6.32 -3.91 9.05
C PRO A 13 7.26 -3.49 7.92
N MET A 14 6.78 -3.49 6.67
CA MET A 14 7.58 -3.04 5.53
C MET A 14 7.87 -1.54 5.60
N ALA A 15 6.87 -0.70 5.89
CA ALA A 15 7.09 0.75 6.03
C ALA A 15 8.18 1.06 7.07
N ARG A 16 8.18 0.38 8.23
CA ARG A 16 9.23 0.54 9.26
C ARG A 16 10.60 0.09 8.75
N PHE A 17 10.68 -1.13 8.21
CA PHE A 17 11.94 -1.73 7.76
C PHE A 17 12.63 -0.94 6.64
N PHE A 18 11.87 -0.47 5.65
CA PHE A 18 12.40 0.25 4.50
C PHE A 18 12.77 1.69 4.85
N ARG A 19 12.03 2.34 5.77
CA ARG A 19 12.39 3.65 6.33
C ARG A 19 13.76 3.62 7.01
N GLU A 20 14.01 2.63 7.85
CA GLU A 20 15.30 2.47 8.55
C GLU A 20 16.48 2.30 7.59
N ARG A 21 16.26 1.61 6.46
CA ARG A 21 17.28 1.36 5.45
C ARG A 21 17.40 2.44 4.37
N LYS A 22 16.54 3.46 4.40
CA LYS A 22 16.49 4.53 3.40
C LYS A 22 16.29 4.01 1.97
N TYR A 23 15.47 2.98 1.82
CA TYR A 23 15.06 2.45 0.52
C TYR A 23 13.67 2.96 0.14
N ILE A 24 13.48 3.27 -1.15
CA ILE A 24 12.16 3.64 -1.69
C ILE A 24 11.30 2.38 -1.79
N LEU A 25 10.24 2.32 -0.98
CA LEU A 25 9.21 1.29 -1.05
C LEU A 25 7.97 1.84 -1.77
N ARG A 26 7.48 1.09 -2.76
CA ARG A 26 6.24 1.45 -3.49
C ARG A 26 5.15 0.42 -3.18
N PHE A 27 4.09 0.89 -2.54
CA PHE A 27 2.84 0.13 -2.49
C PHE A 27 2.05 0.40 -3.77
N ILE A 28 1.47 -0.65 -4.34
CA ILE A 28 0.73 -0.60 -5.60
C ILE A 28 -0.59 -1.30 -5.35
N GLU A 29 -1.70 -0.64 -5.67
CA GLU A 29 -3.04 -1.22 -5.56
C GLU A 29 -3.13 -2.48 -6.43
N TYR A 30 -3.72 -3.53 -5.88
CA TYR A 30 -4.01 -4.73 -6.65
C TYR A 30 -5.03 -4.43 -7.74
N MET A 31 -4.77 -4.92 -8.96
CA MET A 31 -5.67 -4.82 -10.09
C MET A 31 -6.08 -6.24 -10.51
N ASP A 32 -7.37 -6.57 -10.40
CA ASP A 32 -7.90 -7.85 -10.87
C ASP A 32 -8.24 -7.74 -12.36
N VAL A 33 -7.29 -8.13 -13.21
CA VAL A 33 -7.50 -8.27 -14.66
C VAL A 33 -8.06 -9.67 -14.98
N GLY A 34 -9.25 -9.97 -14.43
CA GLY A 34 -9.96 -11.23 -14.64
C GLY A 34 -10.88 -11.24 -15.88
N HIS A 35 -11.44 -12.40 -16.22
CA HIS A 35 -12.28 -12.67 -17.41
C HIS A 35 -13.57 -11.83 -17.55
N THR A 36 -13.95 -11.07 -16.52
CA THR A 36 -15.03 -10.08 -16.56
C THR A 36 -14.43 -8.77 -16.10
N ASN A 37 -14.56 -7.70 -16.89
CA ASN A 37 -13.92 -6.39 -16.72
C ASN A 37 -14.37 -5.60 -15.46
N GLY A 38 -14.61 -6.27 -14.34
CA GLY A 38 -15.07 -5.68 -13.08
C GLY A 38 -13.93 -5.61 -12.09
N TRP A 39 -13.59 -4.38 -11.67
CA TRP A 39 -12.76 -4.18 -10.49
C TRP A 39 -13.46 -4.76 -9.26
N ARG A 40 -12.87 -5.78 -8.64
CA ARG A 40 -13.34 -6.29 -7.35
C ARG A 40 -12.77 -5.44 -6.24
N MET A 41 -13.48 -4.37 -5.88
CA MET A 41 -13.05 -3.41 -4.86
C MET A 41 -12.78 -4.08 -3.49
N ASP A 42 -13.44 -5.20 -3.19
CA ASP A 42 -13.23 -5.97 -1.96
C ASP A 42 -11.79 -6.50 -1.82
N ASP A 43 -11.08 -6.70 -2.94
CA ASP A 43 -9.70 -7.17 -2.95
C ASP A 43 -8.68 -6.01 -2.88
N VAL A 44 -9.14 -4.76 -3.04
CA VAL A 44 -8.28 -3.58 -3.15
C VAL A 44 -8.09 -2.94 -1.79
N VAL A 45 -6.84 -2.59 -1.45
CA VAL A 45 -6.51 -1.65 -0.37
C VAL A 45 -6.09 -0.35 -1.04
N SER A 46 -6.91 0.70 -0.89
CA SER A 46 -6.67 1.95 -1.61
C SER A 46 -5.40 2.66 -1.14
N ALA A 47 -4.80 3.47 -2.02
CA ALA A 47 -3.66 4.32 -1.67
C ALA A 47 -3.98 5.23 -0.48
N LYS A 48 -5.22 5.74 -0.39
CA LYS A 48 -5.69 6.55 0.73
C LYS A 48 -5.68 5.76 2.05
N GLU A 49 -6.13 4.51 2.04
CA GLU A 49 -6.07 3.64 3.23
C GLU A 49 -4.62 3.33 3.62
N ILE A 50 -3.77 3.00 2.65
CA ILE A 50 -2.34 2.71 2.88
C ILE A 50 -1.65 3.92 3.51
N VAL A 51 -1.84 5.11 2.94
CA VAL A 51 -1.28 6.37 3.47
C VAL A 51 -1.81 6.64 4.88
N GLY A 52 -3.12 6.51 5.10
CA GLY A 52 -3.72 6.72 6.42
C GLY A 52 -3.18 5.75 7.49
N LEU A 53 -3.06 4.47 7.15
CA LEU A 53 -2.53 3.43 8.03
C LEU A 53 -1.08 3.73 8.43
N ILE A 54 -0.24 4.08 7.46
CA ILE A 54 1.16 4.40 7.73
C ILE A 54 1.25 5.69 8.54
N ASN A 55 0.52 6.74 8.16
CA ASN A 55 0.58 8.05 8.80
C ASN A 55 0.16 8.02 10.29
N ALA A 56 -0.75 7.13 10.68
CA ALA A 56 -1.15 6.95 12.07
C ALA A 56 -0.01 6.45 12.97
N GLU A 57 0.95 5.70 12.41
CA GLU A 57 2.05 5.05 13.13
C GLU A 57 3.41 5.73 12.88
N ILE A 58 3.56 6.30 11.69
CA ILE A 58 4.76 6.89 11.13
C ILE A 58 4.30 8.14 10.38
N PRO A 59 4.29 9.32 11.04
CA PRO A 59 3.84 10.56 10.40
C PRO A 59 4.56 10.80 9.07
N LEU A 60 3.76 11.01 8.03
CA LEU A 60 4.21 11.20 6.65
C LEU A 60 4.05 12.66 6.24
N GLU A 61 4.97 13.12 5.41
CA GLU A 61 4.87 14.39 4.69
C GLU A 61 4.82 14.13 3.17
N PRO A 62 4.06 14.92 2.41
CA PRO A 62 4.09 14.86 0.96
C PRO A 62 5.49 15.20 0.43
N VAL A 63 5.91 14.49 -0.61
CA VAL A 63 7.17 14.74 -1.32
C VAL A 63 6.94 14.76 -2.82
N ASP A 64 7.83 15.42 -3.54
CA ASP A 64 7.82 15.39 -5.00
C ASP A 64 8.07 13.96 -5.52
N PRO A 65 7.51 13.60 -6.68
CA PRO A 65 7.77 12.31 -7.30
C PRO A 65 9.26 12.13 -7.58
N ASN A 66 9.77 10.92 -7.29
CA ASN A 66 11.14 10.50 -7.64
C ASN A 66 11.32 10.36 -9.15
#